data_AF-A0A263DGQ0-F1
#
_entry.id   AF-A0A263DGQ0-F1
#
_cell.length_a   1.000
_cell.length_b   1.000
_cell.length_c   1.000
_cell.angle_alpha   90.00
_cell.angle_beta   90.00
_cell.angle_gamma   90.00
#
_symmetry.space_group_name_H-M   'P 1'
#
loop_
_entity.id
_entity.type
_entity.pdbx_description
1 polymer ?
#
loop_
_entity_poly.entity_id
_entity_poly.type
_entity_poly.pdbx_seq_one_letter_code
_entity_poly.pdbx_strand_id
1 'polypeptide(L)'
;MIDDVDDDPAEAGRAGTSPSPGGAVGTDTTETTSGLIPHAGGSEDVEPAAARLAEEIRRRRKAAGLSHAQLAVKTGYTRQYVSLAERPRKGLPSVDLVRALDRALAAGGALSALRELAERARQVRRGRDAATEVATPPMPAAPRLPRHPTTGGREELVEQMPTDEQLVDAVMTQEWSAGRHRRLVASSPAHLDEIMAHLRDQWHALVRTDNLLGPRFAIAGVLNQIAAIEELCSSLRGQQRLAVVRLGAQYAESAAWLYEDAGYVAKARDWTSRAMEFAHEGDDGRMVAWTMFRRSQQAAAALDVARAIGFAQAARRHEERLATPTRAAIRVQEAYGHALDGDEHTAQTLLDEAHTWAASDTKGDAHEGHGSYCTPSYIEIQRANCWLTTGKPKKAIALYEVSLGRLPVVYQRSRAAALSRLAMAYIADGQLEQAASAARTALPVARSGGSMRIIDELKSVGRDLAPYRQLHAVAALLGDLTDERP
;
A
#
# COMPACT_ATOMS: atom_id res chain seq x y z
N MET A 1 48.25 3.16 33.07
CA MET A 1 47.85 2.88 34.46
C MET A 1 46.63 1.97 34.35
N ILE A 2 46.69 0.63 34.36
CA ILE A 2 47.51 -0.32 35.16
C ILE A 2 47.49 0.18 36.61
N ASP A 3 46.62 -0.31 37.49
CA ASP A 3 46.52 -1.66 38.08
C ASP A 3 45.19 -1.70 38.89
N ASP A 4 44.63 -2.78 39.45
CA ASP A 4 44.64 -4.24 39.29
C ASP A 4 43.92 -4.78 40.56
N VAL A 5 43.68 -6.10 40.60
CA VAL A 5 43.42 -6.95 41.80
C VAL A 5 41.94 -7.24 42.16
N ASP A 6 41.43 -8.31 41.54
CA ASP A 6 41.08 -9.62 42.13
C ASP A 6 40.46 -9.71 43.55
N ASP A 7 39.36 -10.47 43.71
CA ASP A 7 39.42 -11.89 44.14
C ASP A 7 38.01 -12.54 44.15
N ASP A 8 37.96 -13.80 43.66
CA ASP A 8 36.85 -14.79 43.75
C ASP A 8 37.08 -15.63 45.06
N PRO A 9 36.46 -16.79 45.38
CA PRO A 9 35.25 -17.48 44.90
C PRO A 9 34.37 -18.15 46.01
N ALA A 10 33.39 -18.94 45.53
CA ALA A 10 32.87 -20.22 46.11
C ALA A 10 31.75 -20.18 47.18
N GLU A 11 30.87 -21.18 47.34
CA GLU A 11 30.24 -22.21 46.52
C GLU A 11 29.17 -22.90 47.43
N ALA A 12 28.07 -23.40 46.84
CA ALA A 12 27.28 -24.59 47.21
C ALA A 12 26.51 -24.78 48.56
N GLY A 13 25.27 -25.30 48.43
CA GLY A 13 24.60 -26.22 49.38
C GLY A 13 23.07 -26.12 49.41
N ARG A 14 22.31 -26.96 48.67
CA ARG A 14 21.51 -28.15 49.13
C ARG A 14 20.38 -27.85 50.13
N ALA A 15 19.19 -28.49 50.20
CA ALA A 15 18.42 -29.48 49.47
C ALA A 15 17.07 -29.70 50.24
N GLY A 16 16.02 -30.24 49.59
CA GLY A 16 14.84 -30.90 50.22
C GLY A 16 13.73 -29.95 50.73
N THR A 17 12.42 -30.25 50.77
CA THR A 17 11.67 -31.52 50.80
C THR A 17 10.17 -31.21 50.60
N SER A 18 9.41 -32.04 49.88
CA SER A 18 7.91 -32.09 49.89
C SER A 18 7.41 -33.01 51.05
N PRO A 19 6.12 -33.44 51.22
CA PRO A 19 4.81 -33.04 50.66
C PRO A 19 3.58 -33.08 51.66
N SER A 20 2.38 -32.76 51.13
CA SER A 20 1.02 -33.30 51.48
C SER A 20 0.21 -32.75 52.69
N PRO A 21 -1.10 -33.09 52.88
CA PRO A 21 -2.30 -32.76 52.07
C PRO A 21 -3.57 -32.47 52.93
N GLY A 22 -4.76 -32.21 52.33
CA GLY A 22 -6.04 -32.63 52.96
C GLY A 22 -7.33 -31.80 52.76
N GLY A 23 -8.44 -32.51 52.45
CA GLY A 23 -9.86 -32.18 52.75
C GLY A 23 -10.63 -31.50 51.59
N ALA A 24 -11.59 -32.07 50.84
CA ALA A 24 -12.65 -33.08 50.97
C ALA A 24 -14.06 -32.51 51.28
N VAL A 25 -15.03 -32.89 50.42
CA VAL A 25 -16.51 -32.98 50.56
C VAL A 25 -17.29 -31.64 50.54
N GLY A 26 -18.43 -31.44 49.85
CA GLY A 26 -19.30 -32.26 48.98
C GLY A 26 -20.66 -31.56 48.77
N THR A 27 -21.56 -32.25 48.05
CA THR A 27 -23.02 -32.05 47.88
C THR A 27 -23.54 -31.45 46.57
N ASP A 28 -24.61 -32.11 46.15
CA ASP A 28 -25.26 -32.24 44.85
C ASP A 28 -26.63 -31.53 44.92
N THR A 29 -27.06 -30.86 43.84
CA THR A 29 -28.49 -30.61 43.54
C THR A 29 -28.66 -30.03 42.13
N THR A 30 -29.80 -30.42 41.55
CA THR A 30 -30.18 -30.56 40.14
C THR A 30 -30.71 -29.30 39.46
N GLU A 31 -30.64 -29.30 38.11
CA GLU A 31 -31.56 -28.64 37.14
C GLU A 31 -31.53 -27.07 37.10
N THR A 32 -31.44 -26.32 36.00
CA THR A 32 -31.87 -26.46 34.59
C THR A 32 -31.33 -25.27 33.78
N THR A 33 -30.80 -25.53 32.57
CA THR A 33 -30.73 -24.68 31.36
C THR A 33 -30.04 -23.30 31.38
N SER A 34 -28.87 -23.18 30.73
CA SER A 34 -28.65 -22.25 29.60
C SER A 34 -27.29 -22.50 28.94
N GLY A 35 -27.25 -22.58 27.61
CA GLY A 35 -26.09 -23.05 26.84
C GLY A 35 -24.88 -22.13 26.89
N LEU A 36 -23.72 -22.70 27.26
CA LEU A 36 -22.41 -22.21 26.85
C LEU A 36 -21.83 -23.19 25.82
N ILE A 37 -21.64 -22.69 24.59
CA ILE A 37 -20.83 -23.37 23.57
C ILE A 37 -19.35 -23.20 23.98
N PRO A 38 -18.54 -24.27 24.01
CA PRO A 38 -17.12 -24.18 24.35
C PRO A 38 -16.35 -23.48 23.21
N HIS A 39 -15.56 -22.48 23.56
CA HIS A 39 -14.59 -21.85 22.65
C HIS A 39 -13.46 -22.84 22.37
N ALA A 40 -13.55 -23.55 21.24
CA ALA A 40 -12.50 -24.43 20.75
C ALA A 40 -11.54 -23.69 19.81
N GLY A 41 -10.26 -23.73 20.16
CA GLY A 41 -9.14 -24.00 19.25
C GLY A 41 -8.78 -22.95 18.20
N GLY A 42 -7.75 -22.14 18.47
CA GLY A 42 -7.16 -21.27 17.45
C GLY A 42 -5.66 -20.97 17.58
N SER A 43 -5.02 -21.34 18.70
CA SER A 43 -3.62 -20.98 18.97
C SER A 43 -2.59 -22.08 18.75
N GLU A 44 -2.97 -23.35 18.55
CA GLU A 44 -2.04 -24.49 18.69
C GLU A 44 -1.36 -25.01 17.40
N ASP A 45 -1.75 -24.62 16.17
CA ASP A 45 -1.32 -25.36 14.96
C ASP A 45 -0.17 -24.77 14.12
N VAL A 46 0.31 -23.55 14.35
CA VAL A 46 1.39 -22.94 13.53
C VAL A 46 2.79 -23.10 14.15
N GLU A 47 2.89 -23.02 15.47
CA GLU A 47 4.13 -23.29 16.23
C GLU A 47 4.64 -24.75 16.11
N PRO A 48 3.80 -25.80 15.94
CA PRO A 48 4.25 -27.18 15.77
C PRO A 48 4.99 -27.44 14.46
N ALA A 49 4.63 -26.82 13.33
CA ALA A 49 5.18 -27.19 12.03
C ALA A 49 6.64 -26.72 11.85
N ALA A 50 6.94 -25.48 12.27
CA ALA A 50 8.31 -24.95 12.29
C ALA A 50 9.17 -25.66 13.35
N ALA A 51 8.59 -26.03 14.50
CA ALA A 51 9.26 -26.83 15.52
C ALA A 51 9.56 -28.27 15.05
N ARG A 52 8.62 -28.91 14.33
CA ARG A 52 8.81 -30.22 13.71
C ARG A 52 9.91 -30.18 12.65
N LEU A 53 9.97 -29.14 11.81
CA LEU A 53 11.07 -28.95 10.86
C LEU A 53 12.43 -28.85 11.57
N ALA A 54 12.53 -27.99 12.59
CA ALA A 54 13.77 -27.79 13.33
C ALA A 54 14.24 -29.07 14.07
N GLU A 55 13.31 -29.83 14.66
CA GLU A 55 13.61 -31.09 15.33
C GLU A 55 13.99 -32.19 14.33
N GLU A 56 13.34 -32.25 13.17
CA GLU A 56 13.66 -33.24 12.14
C GLU A 56 15.05 -33.02 11.52
N ILE A 57 15.45 -31.76 11.31
CA ILE A 57 16.82 -31.40 10.90
C ILE A 57 17.83 -31.88 11.95
N ARG A 58 17.56 -31.60 13.23
CA ARG A 58 18.42 -31.98 14.35
C ARG A 58 18.55 -33.50 14.48
N ARG A 59 17.43 -34.22 14.39
CA ARG A 59 17.36 -35.69 14.48
C ARG A 59 18.20 -36.35 13.38
N ARG A 60 18.01 -35.92 12.13
CA ARG A 60 18.74 -36.47 10.97
C ARG A 60 20.23 -36.13 11.00
N ARG A 61 20.60 -34.91 11.43
CA ARG A 61 22.01 -34.55 11.62
C ARG A 61 22.69 -35.45 12.66
N LYS A 62 22.03 -35.67 13.81
CA LYS A 62 22.55 -36.56 14.86
C LYS A 62 22.65 -38.01 14.40
N ALA A 63 21.64 -38.52 13.68
CA ALA A 63 21.67 -39.87 13.11
C ALA A 63 22.79 -40.05 12.07
N ALA A 64 23.13 -38.99 11.33
CA ALA A 64 24.27 -38.98 10.40
C ALA A 64 25.63 -38.73 11.10
N GLY A 65 25.67 -38.56 12.42
CA GLY A 65 26.90 -38.31 13.19
C GLY A 65 27.58 -36.98 12.88
N LEU A 66 26.87 -36.00 12.30
CA LEU A 66 27.46 -34.76 11.82
C LEU A 66 27.44 -33.65 12.88
N SER A 67 28.55 -32.95 13.05
CA SER A 67 28.56 -31.64 13.73
C SER A 67 27.94 -30.56 12.84
N HIS A 68 27.51 -29.43 13.42
CA HIS A 68 27.02 -28.28 12.64
C HIS A 68 28.07 -27.74 11.66
N ALA A 69 29.36 -27.82 12.00
CA ALA A 69 30.45 -27.40 11.12
C ALA A 69 30.60 -28.32 9.90
N GLN A 70 30.51 -29.64 10.12
CA GLN A 70 30.58 -30.62 9.02
C GLN A 70 29.35 -30.56 8.11
N LEU A 71 28.16 -30.32 8.67
CA LEU A 71 26.94 -30.13 7.88
C LEU A 71 26.96 -28.81 7.08
N ALA A 72 27.52 -27.75 7.65
CA ALA A 72 27.77 -26.48 6.97
C ALA A 72 28.66 -26.67 5.72
N VAL A 73 29.79 -27.38 5.87
CA VAL A 73 30.67 -27.70 4.74
C VAL A 73 29.94 -28.51 3.66
N LYS A 74 29.17 -29.53 4.04
CA LYS A 74 28.41 -30.37 3.10
C LYS A 74 27.29 -29.62 2.35
N THR A 75 26.76 -28.55 2.94
CA THR A 75 25.66 -27.77 2.36
C THR A 75 26.12 -26.50 1.64
N GLY A 76 27.39 -26.10 1.80
CA GLY A 76 27.92 -24.85 1.26
C GLY A 76 27.50 -23.60 2.04
N TYR A 77 26.99 -23.76 3.27
CA TYR A 77 26.52 -22.66 4.12
C TYR A 77 27.36 -22.52 5.38
N THR A 78 27.22 -21.40 6.09
CA THR A 78 27.98 -21.15 7.33
C THR A 78 27.44 -21.98 8.50
N ARG A 79 28.31 -22.32 9.45
CA ARG A 79 27.95 -23.04 10.69
C ARG A 79 26.82 -22.35 11.46
N GLN A 80 26.87 -21.02 11.54
CA GLN A 80 25.86 -20.23 12.23
C GLN A 80 24.49 -20.33 11.55
N TYR A 81 24.45 -20.35 10.22
CA TYR A 81 23.21 -20.45 9.46
C TYR A 81 22.57 -21.84 9.55
N VAL A 82 23.39 -22.90 9.55
CA VAL A 82 22.93 -24.27 9.81
C VAL A 82 22.45 -24.45 11.26
N SER A 83 23.15 -23.87 12.24
CA SER A 83 22.72 -23.91 13.65
C SER A 83 21.40 -23.17 13.88
N LEU A 84 21.14 -22.12 13.11
CA LEU A 84 19.90 -21.35 13.19
C LEU A 84 18.69 -22.16 12.71
N ALA A 85 18.87 -23.04 11.71
CA ALA A 85 17.80 -23.88 11.18
C ALA A 85 17.25 -24.91 12.18
N GLU A 86 18.00 -25.24 13.24
CA GLU A 86 17.56 -26.12 14.33
C GLU A 86 16.91 -25.36 15.50
N ARG A 87 16.62 -24.06 15.36
CA ARG A 87 16.04 -23.22 16.43
C ARG A 87 14.64 -22.73 16.05
N PRO A 88 13.57 -23.23 16.70
CA PRO A 88 12.18 -22.93 16.29
C PRO A 88 11.77 -21.46 16.42
N ARG A 89 12.42 -20.66 17.29
CA ARG A 89 11.98 -19.30 17.65
C ARG A 89 12.52 -18.16 16.78
N LYS A 90 13.36 -18.41 15.77
CA LYS A 90 13.99 -17.34 14.94
C LYS A 90 13.50 -17.24 13.48
N GLY A 91 12.36 -17.86 13.17
CA GLY A 91 11.74 -17.81 11.84
C GLY A 91 12.11 -18.99 10.94
N LEU A 92 11.37 -19.13 9.83
CA LEU A 92 11.51 -20.27 8.92
C LEU A 92 12.80 -20.15 8.09
N PRO A 93 13.63 -21.20 8.00
CA PRO A 93 14.85 -21.17 7.18
C PRO A 93 14.54 -20.96 5.69
N SER A 94 15.51 -20.45 4.91
CA SER A 94 15.29 -20.21 3.47
C SER A 94 15.01 -21.52 2.70
N VAL A 95 14.29 -21.43 1.58
CA VAL A 95 13.97 -22.58 0.72
C VAL A 95 15.26 -23.27 0.23
N ASP A 96 16.25 -22.49 -0.18
CA ASP A 96 17.51 -23.01 -0.69
C ASP A 96 18.34 -23.72 0.39
N LEU A 97 18.34 -23.19 1.62
CA LEU A 97 19.00 -23.84 2.75
C LEU A 97 18.31 -25.17 3.08
N VAL A 98 16.98 -25.21 3.15
CA VAL A 98 16.24 -26.45 3.44
C VAL A 98 16.45 -27.48 2.33
N ARG A 99 16.46 -27.07 1.06
CA ARG A 99 16.74 -27.96 -0.08
C ARG A 99 18.17 -28.50 -0.03
N ALA A 100 19.14 -27.68 0.36
CA ALA A 100 20.52 -28.12 0.56
C ALA A 100 20.65 -29.10 1.73
N LEU A 101 19.97 -28.84 2.86
CA LEU A 101 19.92 -29.74 4.01
C LEU A 101 19.23 -31.06 3.68
N ASP A 102 18.14 -31.02 2.92
CA ASP A 102 17.39 -32.21 2.47
C ASP A 102 18.28 -33.14 1.64
N ARG A 103 19.05 -32.57 0.70
CA ARG A 103 20.05 -33.33 -0.06
C ARG A 103 21.20 -33.83 0.82
N ALA A 104 21.76 -32.98 1.66
CA ALA A 104 22.93 -33.32 2.49
C ALA A 104 22.64 -34.37 3.57
N LEU A 105 21.39 -34.44 4.04
CA LEU A 105 20.91 -35.40 5.04
C LEU A 105 20.11 -36.56 4.42
N ALA A 106 20.10 -36.68 3.08
CA ALA A 106 19.37 -37.70 2.33
C ALA A 106 17.90 -37.85 2.77
N ALA A 107 17.20 -36.71 2.90
CA ALA A 107 15.85 -36.67 3.46
C ALA A 107 14.73 -36.91 2.45
N GLY A 108 15.04 -37.07 1.16
CA GLY A 108 14.08 -37.49 0.13
C GLY A 108 12.91 -36.51 -0.07
N GLY A 109 13.11 -35.23 0.21
CA GLY A 109 12.09 -34.17 0.15
C GLY A 109 11.33 -33.94 1.46
N ALA A 110 11.55 -34.74 2.51
CA ALA A 110 10.80 -34.63 3.76
C ALA A 110 11.01 -33.28 4.48
N LEU A 111 12.20 -32.70 4.43
CA LEU A 111 12.47 -31.39 5.04
C LEU A 111 11.84 -30.27 4.21
N SER A 112 11.85 -30.41 2.88
CA SER A 112 11.21 -29.47 1.97
C SER A 112 9.68 -29.46 2.17
N ALA A 113 9.07 -30.64 2.31
CA ALA A 113 7.63 -30.78 2.58
C ALA A 113 7.22 -30.17 3.93
N LEU A 114 8.01 -30.40 5.00
CA LEU A 114 7.77 -29.79 6.31
C LEU A 114 7.88 -28.27 6.28
N ARG A 115 8.80 -27.73 5.48
CA ARG A 115 8.94 -26.29 5.28
C ARG A 115 7.74 -25.70 4.53
N GLU A 116 7.25 -26.37 3.49
CA GLU A 116 6.04 -25.94 2.77
C GLU A 116 4.80 -25.97 3.67
N LEU A 117 4.68 -26.98 4.53
CA LEU A 117 3.58 -27.06 5.50
C LEU A 117 3.65 -25.89 6.51
N ALA A 118 4.84 -25.58 7.02
CA ALA A 118 5.04 -24.45 7.92
C ALA A 118 4.80 -23.09 7.23
N GLU A 119 5.15 -22.95 5.95
CA GLU A 119 4.86 -21.75 5.16
C GLU A 119 3.35 -21.60 4.91
N ARG A 120 2.65 -22.69 4.56
CA ARG A 120 1.19 -22.69 4.41
C ARG A 120 0.48 -22.32 5.72
N ALA A 121 0.91 -22.89 6.84
CA ALA A 121 0.39 -22.54 8.17
C ALA A 121 0.64 -21.04 8.51
N ARG A 122 1.82 -20.52 8.17
CA ARG A 122 2.15 -19.09 8.32
C ARG A 122 1.31 -18.20 7.38
N GLN A 123 1.03 -18.63 6.16
CA GLN A 123 0.19 -17.91 5.20
C GLN A 123 -1.28 -17.87 5.61
N VAL A 124 -1.82 -18.97 6.18
CA VAL A 124 -3.18 -19.01 6.72
C VAL A 124 -3.32 -18.08 7.93
N ARG A 125 -2.33 -18.05 8.83
CA ARG A 125 -2.30 -17.09 9.95
C ARG A 125 -2.13 -15.65 9.45
N ARG A 126 -1.23 -15.39 8.49
CA ARG A 126 -1.14 -14.08 7.82
C ARG A 126 -2.42 -13.68 7.11
N GLY A 127 -3.20 -14.62 6.57
CA GLY A 127 -4.51 -14.33 5.96
C GLY A 127 -5.59 -14.00 6.99
N ARG A 128 -5.54 -14.61 8.19
CA ARG A 128 -6.41 -14.26 9.34
C ARG A 128 -5.99 -12.93 9.99
N ASP A 129 -4.70 -12.71 10.17
CA ASP A 129 -4.14 -11.48 10.75
C ASP A 129 -4.23 -10.31 9.73
N ALA A 130 -4.17 -10.56 8.42
CA ALA A 130 -4.40 -9.55 7.36
C ALA A 130 -5.86 -9.09 7.23
N ALA A 131 -6.82 -9.80 7.82
CA ALA A 131 -8.17 -9.28 7.99
C ALA A 131 -8.26 -8.22 9.11
N THR A 132 -7.19 -8.07 9.90
CA THR A 132 -7.10 -7.12 11.03
C THR A 132 -5.91 -6.14 10.90
N GLU A 133 -4.96 -6.36 9.99
CA GLU A 133 -3.76 -5.53 9.91
C GLU A 133 -3.16 -5.44 8.49
N VAL A 134 -2.71 -4.21 8.14
CA VAL A 134 -1.95 -3.78 6.95
C VAL A 134 -2.77 -3.15 5.82
N ALA A 135 -2.45 -1.88 5.53
CA ALA A 135 -3.23 -0.97 4.69
C ALA A 135 -2.32 -0.04 3.87
N THR A 136 -2.42 -0.15 2.55
CA THR A 136 -1.55 0.28 1.43
C THR A 136 -1.78 1.67 0.76
N PRO A 137 -0.85 2.64 0.66
CA PRO A 137 -1.11 3.96 0.11
C PRO A 137 -1.43 3.74 -1.38
N PRO A 138 -2.43 4.42 -1.94
CA PRO A 138 -2.61 4.33 -3.36
C PRO A 138 -1.53 5.12 -4.06
N MET A 139 -1.20 4.59 -5.21
CA MET A 139 -0.53 5.31 -6.27
C MET A 139 -1.42 6.44 -6.79
N PRO A 140 -0.89 7.65 -7.07
CA PRO A 140 -1.45 8.42 -8.15
C PRO A 140 -1.39 7.61 -9.44
N ALA A 141 -2.57 7.36 -9.97
CA ALA A 141 -2.71 6.73 -11.25
C ALA A 141 -2.26 7.68 -12.35
N ALA A 142 -1.65 7.12 -13.38
CA ALA A 142 -1.42 7.86 -14.59
C ALA A 142 -2.76 8.41 -15.17
N PRO A 143 -2.71 9.61 -15.74
CA PRO A 143 -3.78 10.24 -16.50
C PRO A 143 -4.54 9.31 -17.44
N ARG A 144 -5.81 9.64 -17.64
CA ARG A 144 -6.68 8.95 -18.61
C ARG A 144 -6.09 9.14 -20.01
N LEU A 145 -6.02 8.04 -20.78
CA LEU A 145 -5.61 8.12 -22.18
C LEU A 145 -6.61 8.96 -23.00
N PRO A 146 -6.16 9.70 -24.03
CA PRO A 146 -7.05 10.39 -24.95
C PRO A 146 -7.99 9.40 -25.64
N ARG A 147 -9.27 9.76 -25.76
CA ARG A 147 -10.24 9.02 -26.58
C ARG A 147 -9.98 9.31 -28.06
N HIS A 148 -10.11 8.29 -28.91
CA HIS A 148 -10.41 8.51 -30.33
C HIS A 148 -11.85 9.04 -30.46
N PRO A 149 -12.12 10.06 -31.29
CA PRO A 149 -13.47 10.59 -31.41
C PRO A 149 -14.37 9.57 -32.11
N THR A 150 -15.45 9.16 -31.44
CA THR A 150 -16.61 8.50 -32.05
C THR A 150 -17.87 9.34 -31.82
N THR A 151 -18.66 9.42 -32.88
CA THR A 151 -19.69 10.41 -33.15
C THR A 151 -21.02 10.14 -32.42
N GLY A 152 -21.57 11.18 -31.79
CA GLY A 152 -23.01 11.54 -31.76
C GLY A 152 -24.05 10.59 -31.11
N GLY A 153 -24.73 11.07 -30.07
CA GLY A 153 -26.01 10.53 -29.60
C GLY A 153 -26.60 11.32 -28.44
N ARG A 154 -27.87 11.74 -28.56
CA ARG A 154 -28.62 12.75 -27.80
C ARG A 154 -28.86 12.45 -26.30
N GLU A 155 -28.90 13.51 -25.51
CA GLU A 155 -29.34 13.54 -24.11
C GLU A 155 -30.88 13.59 -24.02
N GLU A 156 -31.46 12.69 -23.20
CA GLU A 156 -32.86 12.75 -22.77
C GLU A 156 -32.91 13.03 -21.26
N LEU A 157 -33.82 13.93 -20.89
CA LEU A 157 -34.07 14.45 -19.55
C LEU A 157 -34.61 13.35 -18.61
N VAL A 158 -33.92 13.09 -17.51
CA VAL A 158 -34.41 12.27 -16.40
C VAL A 158 -34.60 13.16 -15.17
N GLU A 159 -35.77 13.03 -14.56
CA GLU A 159 -36.24 13.72 -13.36
C GLU A 159 -35.26 13.54 -12.19
N GLN A 160 -34.81 14.67 -11.61
CA GLN A 160 -33.65 14.75 -10.72
C GLN A 160 -33.96 14.23 -9.30
N MET A 161 -33.42 13.07 -8.96
CA MET A 161 -33.08 12.75 -7.57
C MET A 161 -31.92 13.65 -7.10
N PRO A 162 -31.83 13.97 -5.80
CA PRO A 162 -30.72 14.79 -5.30
C PRO A 162 -29.38 14.11 -5.60
N THR A 163 -28.43 14.84 -6.18
CA THR A 163 -27.12 14.31 -6.55
C THR A 163 -26.24 14.12 -5.31
N ASP A 164 -25.27 13.19 -5.37
CA ASP A 164 -24.22 13.02 -4.34
C ASP A 164 -23.52 14.36 -4.02
N GLU A 165 -23.45 15.28 -5.00
CA GLU A 165 -22.95 16.64 -4.84
C GLU A 165 -23.77 17.47 -3.84
N GLN A 166 -25.09 17.31 -3.81
CA GLN A 166 -26.00 17.97 -2.86
C GLN A 166 -25.96 17.33 -1.47
N LEU A 167 -25.64 16.04 -1.35
CA LEU A 167 -25.41 15.39 -0.06
C LEU A 167 -24.06 15.79 0.55
N VAL A 168 -23.01 15.91 -0.28
CA VAL A 168 -21.73 16.48 0.14
C VAL A 168 -21.91 17.95 0.50
N ASP A 169 -22.66 18.72 -0.29
CA ASP A 169 -22.98 20.10 0.06
C ASP A 169 -23.85 20.19 1.32
N ALA A 170 -24.78 19.27 1.59
CA ALA A 170 -25.57 19.27 2.82
C ALA A 170 -24.74 18.94 4.09
N VAL A 171 -23.67 18.14 3.94
CA VAL A 171 -22.66 17.96 4.99
C VAL A 171 -21.75 19.20 5.12
N MET A 172 -21.55 19.94 4.03
CA MET A 172 -20.65 21.12 3.96
C MET A 172 -21.37 22.47 4.24
N THR A 173 -22.70 22.54 4.11
CA THR A 173 -23.59 23.68 4.45
C THR A 173 -24.18 23.58 5.84
N GLN A 174 -23.73 22.61 6.66
CA GLN A 174 -23.37 22.96 8.03
C GLN A 174 -22.16 23.89 7.98
N GLU A 175 -22.37 25.08 7.41
CA GLU A 175 -21.62 26.27 7.73
C GLU A 175 -21.55 26.28 9.25
N TRP A 176 -20.34 26.02 9.72
CA TRP A 176 -19.91 26.27 11.07
C TRP A 176 -20.25 27.72 11.38
N SER A 177 -21.48 27.92 11.85
CA SER A 177 -21.89 29.11 12.56
C SER A 177 -20.80 29.37 13.57
N ALA A 178 -20.18 30.54 13.49
CA ALA A 178 -19.08 31.05 14.31
C ALA A 178 -19.45 31.09 15.81
N GLY A 179 -19.73 29.93 16.38
CA GLY A 179 -20.00 29.72 17.78
C GLY A 179 -18.68 29.50 18.48
N ARG A 180 -18.01 30.59 18.87
CA ARG A 180 -16.97 30.68 19.92
C ARG A 180 -16.42 29.33 20.43
N HIS A 181 -15.75 28.58 19.56
CA HIS A 181 -15.02 27.41 20.00
C HIS A 181 -13.75 27.91 20.70
N ARG A 182 -13.50 27.36 21.89
CA ARG A 182 -12.36 27.69 22.73
C ARG A 182 -11.10 27.35 21.93
N ARG A 183 -10.33 28.36 21.51
CA ARG A 183 -9.12 28.18 20.70
C ARG A 183 -8.30 27.00 21.23
N LEU A 184 -8.01 26.03 20.38
CA LEU A 184 -7.05 24.98 20.66
C LEU A 184 -5.68 25.64 20.89
N VAL A 185 -5.24 25.63 22.15
CA VAL A 185 -4.00 26.24 22.60
C VAL A 185 -3.13 25.15 23.22
N ALA A 186 -1.92 25.00 22.70
CA ALA A 186 -0.92 24.16 23.34
C ALA A 186 -0.46 24.82 24.65
N SER A 187 -0.74 24.16 25.78
CA SER A 187 -0.41 24.64 27.13
C SER A 187 1.10 24.75 27.40
N SER A 188 1.95 24.05 26.64
CA SER A 188 3.41 24.05 26.76
C SER A 188 4.06 23.51 25.47
N PRO A 189 5.39 23.69 25.27
CA PRO A 189 6.10 23.05 24.16
C PRO A 189 5.99 21.52 24.16
N ALA A 190 6.09 20.88 25.34
CA ALA A 190 5.94 19.42 25.45
C ALA A 190 4.54 18.95 25.07
N HIS A 191 3.50 19.70 25.46
CA HIS A 191 2.12 19.41 25.04
C HIS A 191 1.96 19.57 23.52
N LEU A 192 2.61 20.57 22.90
CA LEU A 192 2.61 20.71 21.45
C LEU A 192 3.29 19.51 20.76
N ASP A 193 4.41 19.01 21.30
CA ASP A 193 5.10 17.85 20.76
C ASP A 193 4.23 16.58 20.81
N GLU A 194 3.48 16.38 21.91
CA GLU A 194 2.50 15.29 22.05
C GLU A 194 1.35 15.42 21.05
N ILE A 195 0.79 16.63 20.87
CA ILE A 195 -0.24 16.90 19.85
C ILE A 195 0.30 16.58 18.47
N MET A 196 1.52 17.02 18.15
CA MET A 196 2.14 16.78 16.86
C MET A 196 2.43 15.30 16.61
N ALA A 197 2.85 14.54 17.63
CA ALA A 197 3.00 13.10 17.53
C ALA A 197 1.65 12.43 17.24
N HIS A 198 0.61 12.79 18.00
CA HIS A 198 -0.73 12.25 17.81
C HIS A 198 -1.28 12.55 16.41
N LEU A 199 -1.16 13.80 15.93
CA LEU A 199 -1.62 14.18 14.59
C LEU A 199 -0.88 13.45 13.48
N ARG A 200 0.40 13.11 13.65
CA ARG A 200 1.13 12.26 12.68
C ARG A 200 0.62 10.82 12.70
N ASP A 201 0.38 10.26 13.88
CA ASP A 201 -0.17 8.90 13.99
C ASP A 201 -1.58 8.80 13.38
N GLN A 202 -2.42 9.83 13.60
CA GLN A 202 -3.72 9.96 12.96
C GLN A 202 -3.61 10.07 11.44
N TRP A 203 -2.61 10.79 10.93
CA TRP A 203 -2.38 10.89 9.49
C TRP A 203 -2.10 9.50 8.88
N HIS A 204 -1.20 8.74 9.50
CA HIS A 204 -0.93 7.36 9.08
C HIS A 204 -2.17 6.48 9.17
N ALA A 205 -2.99 6.62 10.22
CA ALA A 205 -4.25 5.89 10.34
C ALA A 205 -5.24 6.25 9.22
N LEU A 206 -5.35 7.53 8.85
CA LEU A 206 -6.23 7.99 7.76
C LEU A 206 -5.76 7.56 6.38
N VAL A 207 -4.44 7.56 6.15
CA VAL A 207 -3.85 6.92 4.97
C VAL A 207 -4.29 5.46 4.93
N ARG A 208 -4.14 4.71 6.04
CA ARG A 208 -4.63 3.32 6.11
C ARG A 208 -6.14 3.19 5.87
N THR A 209 -6.96 4.12 6.34
CA THR A 209 -8.41 4.15 6.08
C THR A 209 -8.71 4.28 4.59
N ASP A 210 -8.09 5.23 3.89
CA ASP A 210 -8.21 5.36 2.44
C ASP A 210 -7.84 4.06 1.73
N ASN A 211 -6.80 3.40 2.22
CA ASN A 211 -6.25 2.19 1.62
C ASN A 211 -7.17 0.98 1.71
N LEU A 212 -7.83 0.80 2.85
CA LEU A 212 -8.70 -0.34 3.11
C LEU A 212 -10.13 -0.11 2.67
N LEU A 213 -10.64 1.11 2.93
CA LEU A 213 -12.06 1.42 2.81
C LEU A 213 -12.35 2.33 1.62
N GLY A 214 -11.32 2.97 1.04
CA GLY A 214 -11.44 3.90 -0.06
C GLY A 214 -11.51 5.37 0.37
N PRO A 215 -11.40 6.29 -0.60
CA PRO A 215 -11.14 7.70 -0.30
C PRO A 215 -12.27 8.37 0.46
N ARG A 216 -13.53 8.01 0.15
CA ARG A 216 -14.73 8.59 0.77
C ARG A 216 -14.75 8.45 2.30
N PHE A 217 -14.19 7.37 2.83
CA PHE A 217 -14.15 7.12 4.29
C PHE A 217 -13.03 7.88 5.01
N ALA A 218 -11.99 8.33 4.29
CA ALA A 218 -10.88 9.08 4.88
C ALA A 218 -11.07 10.60 4.82
N ILE A 219 -11.86 11.11 3.87
CA ILE A 219 -12.04 12.57 3.62
C ILE A 219 -12.44 13.31 4.89
N ALA A 220 -13.50 12.89 5.57
CA ALA A 220 -14.00 13.60 6.75
C ALA A 220 -12.95 13.66 7.87
N GLY A 221 -12.22 12.56 8.10
CA GLY A 221 -11.15 12.52 9.09
C GLY A 221 -10.00 13.46 8.75
N VAL A 222 -9.55 13.49 7.49
CA VAL A 222 -8.50 14.40 7.02
C VAL A 222 -8.92 15.86 7.20
N LEU A 223 -10.15 16.23 6.80
CA LEU A 223 -10.65 17.60 6.92
C LEU A 223 -10.75 18.06 8.38
N ASN A 224 -11.20 17.18 9.29
CA ASN A 224 -11.25 17.47 10.72
C ASN A 224 -9.86 17.78 11.30
N GLN A 225 -8.83 17.04 10.88
CA GLN A 225 -7.46 17.32 11.35
C GLN A 225 -6.89 18.60 10.75
N ILE A 226 -7.24 18.95 9.51
CA ILE A 226 -6.87 20.25 8.91
C ILE A 226 -7.47 21.39 9.74
N ALA A 227 -8.74 21.31 10.12
CA ALA A 227 -9.38 22.32 10.95
C ALA A 227 -8.67 22.50 12.31
N ALA A 228 -8.31 21.39 12.97
CA ALA A 228 -7.56 21.43 14.23
C ALA A 228 -6.16 22.05 14.05
N ILE A 229 -5.48 21.74 12.95
CA ILE A 229 -4.17 22.32 12.58
C ILE A 229 -4.29 23.83 12.36
N GLU A 230 -5.32 24.30 11.65
CA GLU A 230 -5.55 25.72 11.42
C GLU A 230 -5.84 26.47 12.74
N GLU A 231 -6.57 25.84 13.66
CA GLU A 231 -6.83 26.38 14.99
C GLU A 231 -5.54 26.52 15.82
N LEU A 232 -4.66 25.50 15.80
CA LEU A 232 -3.32 25.57 16.42
C LEU A 232 -2.47 26.69 15.79
N CYS A 233 -2.48 26.81 14.47
CA CYS A 233 -1.74 27.85 13.74
C CYS A 233 -2.16 29.27 14.15
N SER A 234 -3.43 29.47 14.56
CA SER A 234 -3.93 30.77 15.01
C SER A 234 -3.26 31.27 16.30
N SER A 235 -2.82 30.35 17.16
CA SER A 235 -2.23 30.64 18.48
C SER A 235 -0.70 30.56 18.51
N LEU A 236 -0.08 29.81 17.59
CA LEU A 236 1.36 29.59 17.54
C LEU A 236 2.12 30.66 16.72
N ARG A 237 3.41 30.82 16.99
CA ARG A 237 4.32 31.74 16.28
C ARG A 237 5.69 31.08 16.04
N GLY A 238 6.50 31.68 15.16
CA GLY A 238 7.88 31.25 14.91
C GLY A 238 7.98 29.77 14.50
N GLN A 239 9.01 29.09 14.99
CA GLN A 239 9.32 27.70 14.61
C GLN A 239 8.21 26.70 14.93
N GLN A 240 7.47 26.90 16.03
CA GLN A 240 6.34 26.05 16.39
C GLN A 240 5.22 26.13 15.35
N ARG A 241 4.93 27.33 14.85
CA ARG A 241 3.95 27.53 13.77
C ARG A 241 4.42 26.85 12.49
N LEU A 242 5.69 27.03 12.10
CA LEU A 242 6.24 26.38 10.90
C LEU A 242 6.11 24.86 10.97
N ALA A 243 6.39 24.25 12.13
CA ALA A 243 6.27 22.81 12.32
C ALA A 243 4.83 22.30 12.13
N VAL A 244 3.84 23.01 12.69
CA VAL A 244 2.41 22.66 12.55
C VAL A 244 1.91 22.85 11.11
N VAL A 245 2.32 23.94 10.46
CA VAL A 245 1.93 24.25 9.08
C VAL A 245 2.48 23.20 8.10
N ARG A 246 3.70 22.69 8.32
CA ARG A 246 4.25 21.58 7.52
C ARG A 246 3.36 20.34 7.58
N LEU A 247 2.85 20.00 8.77
CA LEU A 247 1.90 18.91 8.92
C LEU A 247 0.57 19.24 8.24
N GLY A 248 0.12 20.50 8.31
CA GLY A 248 -1.03 20.98 7.54
C GLY A 248 -0.88 20.79 6.03
N ALA A 249 0.31 21.04 5.48
CA ALA A 249 0.61 20.82 4.07
C ALA A 249 0.46 19.33 3.68
N GLN A 250 0.90 18.43 4.56
CA GLN A 250 0.76 16.98 4.36
C GLN A 250 -0.70 16.52 4.37
N TYR A 251 -1.50 17.02 5.33
CA TYR A 251 -2.94 16.74 5.37
C TYR A 251 -3.69 17.34 4.17
N ALA A 252 -3.36 18.57 3.77
CA ALA A 252 -3.96 19.23 2.61
C ALA A 252 -3.64 18.47 1.31
N GLU A 253 -2.42 17.94 1.15
CA GLU A 253 -2.10 17.10 0.01
C GLU A 253 -2.86 15.78 0.03
N SER A 254 -3.04 15.18 1.20
CA SER A 254 -3.89 13.98 1.36
C SER A 254 -5.35 14.29 1.00
N ALA A 255 -5.88 15.44 1.40
CA ALA A 255 -7.22 15.87 0.97
C ALA A 255 -7.29 15.99 -0.56
N ALA A 256 -6.28 16.59 -1.19
CA ALA A 256 -6.19 16.71 -2.64
C ALA A 256 -6.25 15.34 -3.32
N TRP A 257 -5.48 14.37 -2.80
CA TRP A 257 -5.49 12.99 -3.25
C TRP A 257 -6.87 12.33 -3.13
N LEU A 258 -7.48 12.40 -1.96
CA LEU A 258 -8.74 11.71 -1.70
C LEU A 258 -9.87 12.26 -2.58
N TYR A 259 -9.93 13.58 -2.76
CA TYR A 259 -10.90 14.20 -3.66
C TYR A 259 -10.64 13.81 -5.12
N GLU A 260 -9.39 13.71 -5.55
CA GLU A 260 -9.05 13.28 -6.91
C GLU A 260 -9.50 11.83 -7.17
N ASP A 261 -9.19 10.90 -6.27
CA ASP A 261 -9.56 9.49 -6.42
C ASP A 261 -11.09 9.27 -6.30
N ALA A 262 -11.77 10.12 -5.53
CA ALA A 262 -13.23 10.15 -5.44
C ALA A 262 -13.93 10.84 -6.63
N GLY A 263 -13.18 11.45 -7.57
CA GLY A 263 -13.70 12.08 -8.78
C GLY A 263 -13.99 13.58 -8.68
N TYR A 264 -13.74 14.22 -7.54
CA TYR A 264 -13.98 15.66 -7.31
C TYR A 264 -12.76 16.51 -7.72
N VAL A 265 -12.50 16.60 -9.03
CA VAL A 265 -11.29 17.22 -9.60
C VAL A 265 -11.11 18.70 -9.20
N ALA A 266 -12.19 19.47 -9.09
CA ALA A 266 -12.12 20.87 -8.67
C ALA A 266 -11.61 21.00 -7.21
N LYS A 267 -12.24 20.26 -6.28
CA LYS A 267 -11.81 20.22 -4.87
C LYS A 267 -10.37 19.73 -4.72
N ALA A 268 -9.97 18.73 -5.50
CA ALA A 268 -8.59 18.24 -5.51
C ALA A 268 -7.58 19.33 -5.87
N ARG A 269 -7.91 20.17 -6.85
CA ARG A 269 -7.08 21.32 -7.26
C ARG A 269 -6.98 22.38 -6.17
N ASP A 270 -8.09 22.70 -5.52
CA ASP A 270 -8.14 23.69 -4.43
C ASP A 270 -7.27 23.22 -3.26
N TRP A 271 -7.39 21.96 -2.85
CA TRP A 271 -6.56 21.36 -1.82
C TRP A 271 -5.08 21.28 -2.19
N THR A 272 -4.76 21.06 -3.47
CA THR A 272 -3.36 21.12 -3.93
C THR A 272 -2.79 22.54 -3.80
N SER A 273 -3.59 23.56 -4.13
CA SER A 273 -3.20 24.97 -3.93
C SER A 273 -3.00 25.28 -2.45
N ARG A 274 -3.91 24.80 -1.58
CA ARG A 274 -3.80 24.97 -0.13
C ARG A 274 -2.57 24.28 0.46
N ALA A 275 -2.25 23.07 -0.01
CA ALA A 275 -1.03 22.37 0.37
C ALA A 275 0.22 23.15 -0.05
N MET A 276 0.22 23.78 -1.22
CA MET A 276 1.32 24.60 -1.70
C MET A 276 1.50 25.88 -0.87
N GLU A 277 0.40 26.55 -0.48
CA GLU A 277 0.43 27.69 0.44
C GLU A 277 1.07 27.31 1.78
N PHE A 278 0.60 26.22 2.41
CA PHE A 278 1.19 25.71 3.64
C PHE A 278 2.67 25.30 3.47
N ALA A 279 3.03 24.67 2.36
CA ALA A 279 4.41 24.29 2.10
C ALA A 279 5.35 25.50 2.01
N HIS A 280 4.92 26.57 1.33
CA HIS A 280 5.69 27.82 1.27
C HIS A 280 5.79 28.50 2.63
N GLU A 281 4.66 28.60 3.33
CA GLU A 281 4.62 29.22 4.66
C GLU A 281 5.48 28.46 5.67
N GLY A 282 5.50 27.13 5.59
CA GLY A 282 6.31 26.24 6.43
C GLY A 282 7.79 26.14 6.01
N ASP A 283 8.23 26.81 4.95
CA ASP A 283 9.57 26.63 4.36
C ASP A 283 9.90 25.15 4.10
N ASP A 284 8.94 24.42 3.51
CA ASP A 284 9.08 23.01 3.15
C ASP A 284 9.25 22.83 1.65
N GLY A 285 10.49 23.03 1.18
CA GLY A 285 10.83 22.84 -0.23
C GLY A 285 10.54 21.43 -0.76
N ARG A 286 10.52 20.40 0.10
CA ARG A 286 10.19 19.01 -0.31
C ARG A 286 8.70 18.91 -0.63
N MET A 287 7.84 19.48 0.20
CA MET A 287 6.41 19.54 -0.06
C MET A 287 6.07 20.48 -1.22
N VAL A 288 6.78 21.60 -1.40
CA VAL A 288 6.63 22.45 -2.60
C VAL A 288 6.90 21.63 -3.87
N ALA A 289 7.99 20.87 -3.93
CA ALA A 289 8.26 19.96 -5.05
C ALA A 289 7.15 18.92 -5.24
N TRP A 290 6.66 18.34 -4.15
CA TRP A 290 5.58 17.35 -4.20
C TRP A 290 4.27 17.93 -4.72
N THR A 291 3.89 19.14 -4.32
CA THR A 291 2.68 19.81 -4.86
C THR A 291 2.83 20.13 -6.35
N MET A 292 4.02 20.50 -6.84
CA MET A 292 4.28 20.65 -8.28
C MET A 292 4.13 19.33 -9.03
N PHE A 293 4.61 18.24 -8.46
CA PHE A 293 4.37 16.89 -8.97
C PHE A 293 2.87 16.58 -9.07
N ARG A 294 2.07 16.91 -8.03
CA ARG A 294 0.60 16.76 -8.06
C ARG A 294 -0.06 17.62 -9.14
N ARG A 295 0.39 18.87 -9.33
CA ARG A 295 -0.10 19.74 -10.41
C ARG A 295 0.24 19.18 -11.79
N SER A 296 1.39 18.52 -11.96
CA SER A 296 1.73 17.82 -13.21
C SER A 296 0.75 16.69 -13.51
N GLN A 297 0.40 15.88 -12.50
CA GLN A 297 -0.57 14.78 -12.66
C GLN A 297 -1.95 15.29 -13.07
N GLN A 298 -2.43 16.33 -12.40
CA GLN A 298 -3.72 16.96 -12.72
C GLN A 298 -3.71 17.57 -14.14
N ALA A 299 -2.62 18.21 -14.55
CA ALA A 299 -2.49 18.79 -15.88
C ALA A 299 -2.51 17.69 -16.95
N ALA A 300 -1.79 16.60 -16.73
CA ALA A 300 -1.75 15.48 -17.65
C ALA A 300 -3.12 14.75 -17.72
N ALA A 301 -3.85 14.64 -16.61
CA ALA A 301 -5.24 14.14 -16.57
C ALA A 301 -6.21 15.02 -17.37
N ALA A 302 -5.93 16.31 -17.47
CA ALA A 302 -6.67 17.27 -18.29
C ALA A 302 -6.15 17.36 -19.74
N LEU A 303 -5.18 16.52 -20.13
CA LEU A 303 -4.49 16.56 -21.43
C LEU A 303 -3.80 17.91 -21.73
N ASP A 304 -3.45 18.67 -20.70
CA ASP A 304 -2.59 19.85 -20.82
C ASP A 304 -1.11 19.43 -20.73
N VAL A 305 -0.61 18.94 -21.86
CA VAL A 305 0.73 18.33 -21.98
C VAL A 305 1.84 19.32 -21.61
N ALA A 306 1.76 20.56 -22.11
CA ALA A 306 2.76 21.59 -21.84
C ALA A 306 2.86 21.89 -20.33
N ARG A 307 1.72 22.02 -19.64
CA ARG A 307 1.73 22.23 -18.18
C ARG A 307 2.17 20.98 -17.42
N ALA A 308 1.81 19.78 -17.88
CA ALA A 308 2.26 18.55 -17.26
C ALA A 308 3.79 18.46 -17.20
N ILE A 309 4.45 18.68 -18.34
CA ILE A 309 5.91 18.70 -18.43
C ILE A 309 6.50 19.84 -17.59
N GLY A 310 5.98 21.06 -17.76
CA GLY A 310 6.49 22.23 -17.03
C GLY A 310 6.41 22.09 -15.50
N PHE A 311 5.33 21.51 -14.97
CA PHE A 311 5.20 21.24 -13.54
C PHE A 311 6.10 20.10 -13.05
N ALA A 312 6.30 19.04 -13.84
CA ALA A 312 7.24 17.98 -13.48
C ALA A 312 8.68 18.50 -13.44
N GLN A 313 9.07 19.32 -14.42
CA GLN A 313 10.36 20.02 -14.46
C GLN A 313 10.51 21.01 -13.30
N ALA A 314 9.44 21.68 -12.90
CA ALA A 314 9.44 22.53 -11.72
C ALA A 314 9.70 21.75 -10.41
N ALA A 315 9.12 20.55 -10.28
CA ALA A 315 9.29 19.69 -9.11
C ALA A 315 10.74 19.23 -8.90
N ARG A 316 11.52 19.05 -9.98
CA ARG A 316 12.92 18.60 -9.93
C ARG A 316 13.96 19.71 -9.79
N ARG A 317 13.59 21.00 -9.69
CA ARG A 317 14.57 22.12 -9.60
C ARG A 317 15.53 22.04 -8.40
N HIS A 318 15.09 21.41 -7.31
CA HIS A 318 15.89 21.20 -6.08
C HIS A 318 15.96 19.71 -5.72
N GLU A 319 16.18 18.88 -6.74
CA GLU A 319 16.17 17.42 -6.64
C GLU A 319 17.15 16.88 -5.58
N GLU A 320 18.27 17.56 -5.34
CA GLU A 320 19.27 17.19 -4.35
C GLU A 320 18.70 17.10 -2.92
N ARG A 321 17.63 17.83 -2.63
CA ARG A 321 16.94 17.85 -1.33
C ARG A 321 15.86 16.79 -1.19
N LEU A 322 15.52 16.11 -2.28
CA LEU A 322 14.46 15.10 -2.32
C LEU A 322 15.03 13.72 -1.96
N ALA A 323 14.23 12.92 -1.25
CA ALA A 323 14.52 11.51 -1.06
C ALA A 323 14.48 10.77 -2.40
N THR A 324 15.28 9.71 -2.57
CA THR A 324 15.38 8.99 -3.84
C THR A 324 14.01 8.51 -4.37
N PRO A 325 13.08 7.96 -3.57
CA PRO A 325 11.78 7.54 -4.10
C PRO A 325 10.95 8.69 -4.68
N THR A 326 11.05 9.88 -4.08
CA THR A 326 10.40 11.11 -4.57
C THR A 326 10.97 11.52 -5.93
N ARG A 327 12.30 11.42 -6.12
CA ARG A 327 12.96 11.70 -7.41
C ARG A 327 12.46 10.74 -8.50
N ALA A 328 12.40 9.45 -8.18
CA ALA A 328 11.87 8.43 -9.09
C ALA A 328 10.43 8.74 -9.52
N ALA A 329 9.56 9.09 -8.57
CA ALA A 329 8.17 9.46 -8.86
C ALA A 329 8.07 10.68 -9.81
N ILE A 330 8.87 11.73 -9.57
CA ILE A 330 8.91 12.93 -10.42
C ILE A 330 9.38 12.57 -11.83
N ARG A 331 10.45 11.77 -11.98
CA ARG A 331 10.95 11.31 -13.28
C ARG A 331 9.93 10.49 -14.05
N VAL A 332 9.22 9.58 -13.38
CA VAL A 332 8.12 8.81 -13.97
C VAL A 332 7.02 9.73 -14.51
N GLN A 333 6.67 10.78 -13.76
CA GLN A 333 5.63 11.72 -14.19
C GLN A 333 6.10 12.62 -15.35
N GLU A 334 7.35 13.07 -15.33
CA GLU A 334 7.96 13.79 -16.46
C GLU A 334 7.97 12.93 -17.72
N ALA A 335 8.38 11.65 -17.59
CA ALA A 335 8.36 10.68 -18.67
C ALA A 335 6.97 10.51 -19.27
N TYR A 336 5.94 10.45 -18.43
CA TYR A 336 4.57 10.36 -18.89
C TYR A 336 4.11 11.62 -19.64
N GLY A 337 4.54 12.80 -19.19
CA GLY A 337 4.32 14.05 -19.93
C GLY A 337 4.93 14.02 -21.33
N HIS A 338 6.19 13.56 -21.46
CA HIS A 338 6.83 13.39 -22.76
C HIS A 338 6.15 12.32 -23.63
N ALA A 339 5.66 11.23 -23.05
CA ALA A 339 4.91 10.22 -23.78
C ALA A 339 3.58 10.78 -24.34
N LEU A 340 2.88 11.63 -23.59
CA LEU A 340 1.69 12.35 -24.07
C LEU A 340 2.02 13.32 -25.22
N ASP A 341 3.21 13.91 -25.22
CA ASP A 341 3.72 14.76 -26.31
C ASP A 341 4.19 13.97 -27.54
N GLY A 342 4.22 12.63 -27.44
CA GLY A 342 4.72 11.73 -28.48
C GLY A 342 6.25 11.53 -28.47
N ASP A 343 6.97 12.16 -27.55
CA ASP A 343 8.41 11.98 -27.36
C ASP A 343 8.73 10.73 -26.53
N GLU A 344 8.63 9.58 -27.19
CA GLU A 344 8.95 8.31 -26.55
C GLU A 344 10.41 8.22 -26.09
N HIS A 345 11.35 8.81 -26.83
CA HIS A 345 12.76 8.66 -26.52
C HIS A 345 13.08 9.26 -25.16
N THR A 346 12.68 10.52 -24.94
CA THR A 346 12.86 11.20 -23.66
C THR A 346 12.10 10.48 -22.55
N ALA A 347 10.88 9.99 -22.82
CA ALA A 347 10.12 9.22 -21.84
C ALA A 347 10.86 7.95 -21.37
N GLN A 348 11.44 7.17 -22.29
CA GLN A 348 12.19 5.96 -21.94
C GLN A 348 13.46 6.28 -21.14
N THR A 349 14.22 7.31 -21.53
CA THR A 349 15.42 7.74 -20.80
C THR A 349 15.10 8.16 -19.37
N LEU A 350 14.03 8.95 -19.16
CA LEU A 350 13.62 9.38 -17.82
C LEU A 350 13.15 8.20 -16.95
N LEU A 351 12.53 7.18 -17.54
CA LEU A 351 12.16 5.96 -16.82
C LEU A 351 13.40 5.12 -16.43
N ASP A 352 14.41 5.05 -17.29
CA ASP A 352 15.70 4.41 -16.97
C ASP A 352 16.40 5.14 -15.80
N GLU A 353 16.37 6.48 -15.79
CA GLU A 353 16.86 7.27 -14.65
C GLU A 353 16.05 6.98 -13.38
N ALA A 354 14.72 6.94 -13.47
CA ALA A 354 13.85 6.68 -12.33
C ALA A 354 14.16 5.34 -11.64
N HIS A 355 14.53 4.31 -12.41
CA HIS A 355 14.91 3.00 -11.86
C HIS A 355 16.10 3.06 -10.90
N THR A 356 17.03 4.00 -11.09
CA THR A 356 18.20 4.16 -10.21
C THR A 356 17.82 4.60 -8.80
N TRP A 357 16.60 5.12 -8.63
CA TRP A 357 16.06 5.64 -7.37
C TRP A 357 14.79 4.90 -6.90
N ALA A 358 14.49 3.74 -7.48
CA ALA A 358 13.32 2.96 -7.14
C ALA A 358 13.29 2.57 -5.66
N ALA A 359 12.11 2.62 -5.06
CA ALA A 359 11.87 2.19 -3.69
C ALA A 359 11.79 0.67 -3.55
N SER A 360 11.90 0.18 -2.33
CA SER A 360 11.71 -1.24 -1.98
C SER A 360 10.50 -1.49 -1.07
N ASP A 361 9.54 -0.56 -1.06
CA ASP A 361 8.38 -0.63 -0.15
C ASP A 361 7.48 -1.83 -0.46
N THR A 362 7.16 -2.56 0.60
CA THR A 362 6.25 -3.71 0.60
C THR A 362 5.16 -3.62 1.66
N LYS A 363 5.22 -2.61 2.54
CA LYS A 363 4.28 -2.39 3.64
C LYS A 363 3.16 -1.46 3.23
N GLY A 364 3.51 -0.44 2.46
CA GLY A 364 2.54 0.50 1.98
C GLY A 364 1.85 1.30 3.10
N ASP A 365 2.57 1.76 4.10
CA ASP A 365 2.00 2.56 5.19
C ASP A 365 2.46 4.02 5.15
N ALA A 366 3.13 4.41 4.06
CA ALA A 366 3.76 5.70 3.84
C ALA A 366 4.77 6.12 4.93
N HIS A 367 5.25 5.20 5.78
CA HIS A 367 6.25 5.52 6.81
C HIS A 367 7.60 5.90 6.20
N GLU A 368 7.90 5.39 5.00
CA GLU A 368 9.10 5.75 4.24
C GLU A 368 8.94 7.09 3.48
N GLY A 369 7.78 7.75 3.61
CA GLY A 369 7.49 9.07 3.04
C GLY A 369 7.00 9.06 1.59
N HIS A 370 6.89 10.26 1.01
CA HIS A 370 6.39 10.46 -0.34
C HIS A 370 7.23 9.71 -1.39
N GLY A 371 6.55 8.96 -2.24
CA GLY A 371 7.17 8.19 -3.32
C GLY A 371 7.59 6.77 -2.93
N SER A 372 7.36 6.30 -1.69
CA SER A 372 7.69 4.91 -1.28
C SER A 372 7.04 3.86 -2.20
N TYR A 373 5.90 4.19 -2.80
CA TYR A 373 5.21 3.38 -3.79
C TYR A 373 6.01 3.11 -5.08
N CYS A 374 7.04 3.92 -5.36
CA CYS A 374 7.72 3.98 -6.65
C CYS A 374 8.75 2.85 -6.78
N THR A 375 8.24 1.63 -6.70
CA THR A 375 9.00 0.38 -6.79
C THR A 375 9.43 0.07 -8.22
N PRO A 376 10.40 -0.84 -8.45
CA PRO A 376 10.79 -1.20 -9.81
C PRO A 376 9.63 -1.68 -10.68
N SER A 377 8.72 -2.49 -10.13
CA SER A 377 7.54 -2.97 -10.86
C SER A 377 6.53 -1.86 -11.15
N TYR A 378 6.43 -0.85 -10.29
CA TYR A 378 5.64 0.34 -10.58
C TYR A 378 6.21 1.14 -11.76
N ILE A 379 7.52 1.35 -11.80
CA ILE A 379 8.17 2.08 -12.90
C ILE A 379 7.95 1.35 -14.23
N GLU A 380 8.06 0.01 -14.26
CA GLU A 380 7.79 -0.76 -15.48
C GLU A 380 6.31 -0.72 -15.90
N ILE A 381 5.37 -0.69 -14.96
CA ILE A 381 3.94 -0.45 -15.26
C ILE A 381 3.75 0.91 -15.94
N GLN A 382 4.52 1.92 -15.54
CA GLN A 382 4.47 3.25 -16.15
C GLN A 382 5.19 3.31 -17.50
N ARG A 383 6.24 2.51 -17.69
CA ARG A 383 6.85 2.30 -19.01
C ARG A 383 5.87 1.69 -20.00
N ALA A 384 5.13 0.67 -19.57
CA ALA A 384 4.07 0.06 -20.37
C ALA A 384 2.99 1.09 -20.73
N ASN A 385 2.62 1.96 -19.78
CA ASN A 385 1.68 3.05 -20.01
C ASN A 385 2.19 4.08 -21.03
N CYS A 386 3.48 4.43 -20.97
CA CYS A 386 4.10 5.33 -21.95
C CYS A 386 4.03 4.71 -23.36
N TRP A 387 4.34 3.42 -23.51
CA TRP A 387 4.19 2.73 -24.80
C TRP A 387 2.75 2.65 -25.29
N LEU A 388 1.78 2.44 -24.40
CA LEU A 388 0.37 2.48 -24.78
C LEU A 388 0.00 3.88 -25.29
N THR A 389 0.45 4.92 -24.59
CA THR A 389 0.22 6.33 -24.94
C THR A 389 0.84 6.69 -26.30
N THR A 390 2.03 6.16 -26.61
CA THR A 390 2.73 6.40 -27.89
C THR A 390 2.33 5.41 -29.01
N GLY A 391 1.22 4.68 -28.85
CA GLY A 391 0.67 3.82 -29.90
C GLY A 391 1.41 2.51 -30.13
N LYS A 392 2.05 1.95 -29.08
CA LYS A 392 2.78 0.66 -29.11
C LYS A 392 2.10 -0.40 -28.22
N PRO A 393 0.84 -0.78 -28.50
CA PRO A 393 0.04 -1.62 -27.61
C PRO A 393 0.67 -3.00 -27.37
N LYS A 394 1.28 -3.62 -28.39
CA LYS A 394 1.97 -4.92 -28.22
C LYS A 394 3.11 -4.89 -27.20
N LYS A 395 3.92 -3.81 -27.21
CA LYS A 395 4.98 -3.62 -26.21
C LYS A 395 4.41 -3.40 -24.82
N ALA A 396 3.35 -2.59 -24.74
CA ALA A 396 2.65 -2.32 -23.49
C ALA A 396 2.07 -3.60 -22.87
N ILE A 397 1.35 -4.42 -23.66
CA ILE A 397 0.77 -5.71 -23.23
C ILE A 397 1.85 -6.61 -22.62
N ALA A 398 2.94 -6.87 -23.36
CA ALA A 398 4.00 -7.76 -22.92
C ALA A 398 4.62 -7.30 -21.58
N LEU A 399 4.81 -5.99 -21.40
CA LEU A 399 5.39 -5.46 -20.16
C LEU A 399 4.38 -5.42 -19.00
N TYR A 400 3.10 -5.12 -19.26
CA TYR A 400 2.05 -5.17 -18.24
C TYR A 400 1.90 -6.58 -17.67
N GLU A 401 1.81 -7.61 -18.53
CA GLU A 401 1.64 -9.01 -18.11
C GLU A 401 2.76 -9.46 -17.16
N VAL A 402 4.01 -9.08 -17.43
CA VAL A 402 5.16 -9.39 -16.58
C VAL A 402 5.15 -8.56 -15.29
N SER A 403 4.91 -7.25 -15.40
CA SER A 403 5.10 -6.30 -14.29
C SER A 403 3.99 -6.40 -13.25
N LEU A 404 2.76 -6.70 -13.67
CA LEU A 404 1.64 -6.97 -12.77
C LEU A 404 1.99 -8.11 -11.81
N GLY A 405 2.60 -9.20 -12.29
CA GLY A 405 3.00 -10.33 -11.44
C GLY A 405 4.04 -9.98 -10.36
N ARG A 406 4.79 -8.88 -10.55
CA ARG A 406 5.87 -8.43 -9.65
C ARG A 406 5.48 -7.27 -8.76
N LEU A 407 4.32 -6.66 -8.98
CA LEU A 407 3.84 -5.59 -8.12
C LEU A 407 3.53 -6.15 -6.72
N PRO A 408 4.06 -5.55 -5.64
CA PRO A 408 3.78 -6.02 -4.29
C PRO A 408 2.27 -6.14 -4.03
N VAL A 409 1.86 -7.22 -3.35
CA VAL A 409 0.45 -7.56 -3.09
C VAL A 409 -0.31 -6.43 -2.39
N VAL A 410 0.42 -5.62 -1.64
CA VAL A 410 -0.11 -4.44 -0.94
C VAL A 410 -0.78 -3.47 -1.95
N TYR A 411 -0.20 -3.25 -3.14
CA TYR A 411 -0.68 -2.27 -4.14
C TYR A 411 -1.86 -2.73 -5.02
N GLN A 412 -2.96 -3.15 -4.41
CA GLN A 412 -4.13 -3.66 -5.13
C GLN A 412 -4.84 -2.60 -6.00
N ARG A 413 -5.01 -1.36 -5.51
CA ARG A 413 -5.60 -0.27 -6.33
C ARG A 413 -4.73 0.03 -7.56
N SER A 414 -3.42 0.04 -7.38
CA SER A 414 -2.45 0.23 -8.48
C SER A 414 -2.51 -0.91 -9.49
N ARG A 415 -2.67 -2.15 -9.00
CA ARG A 415 -2.91 -3.34 -9.83
C ARG A 415 -4.18 -3.19 -10.65
N ALA A 416 -5.29 -2.75 -10.05
CA ALA A 416 -6.55 -2.53 -10.75
C ALA A 416 -6.45 -1.43 -11.82
N ALA A 417 -5.76 -0.33 -11.54
CA ALA A 417 -5.48 0.70 -12.54
C ALA A 417 -4.61 0.16 -13.70
N ALA A 418 -3.56 -0.60 -13.40
CA ALA A 418 -2.71 -1.21 -14.42
C ALA A 418 -3.47 -2.27 -15.26
N LEU A 419 -4.36 -3.06 -14.65
CA LEU A 419 -5.25 -3.99 -15.36
C LEU A 419 -6.25 -3.26 -16.28
N SER A 420 -6.78 -2.12 -15.84
CA SER A 420 -7.68 -1.29 -16.66
C SER A 420 -6.95 -0.76 -17.90
N ARG A 421 -5.68 -0.35 -17.75
CA ARG A 421 -4.82 0.05 -18.89
C ARG A 421 -4.38 -1.10 -19.77
N LEU A 422 -4.12 -2.27 -19.19
CA LEU A 422 -3.88 -3.49 -19.96
C LEU A 422 -5.11 -3.84 -20.81
N ALA A 423 -6.32 -3.67 -20.28
CA ALA A 423 -7.55 -3.85 -21.06
C ALA A 423 -7.61 -2.87 -22.26
N MET A 424 -7.26 -1.60 -22.05
CA MET A 424 -7.14 -0.62 -23.15
C MET A 424 -6.06 -1.02 -24.17
N ALA A 425 -4.93 -1.55 -23.72
CA ALA A 425 -3.88 -2.04 -24.61
C ALA A 425 -4.35 -3.22 -25.47
N TYR A 426 -5.08 -4.17 -24.87
CA TYR A 426 -5.69 -5.28 -25.61
C TYR A 426 -6.74 -4.79 -26.62
N ILE A 427 -7.56 -3.79 -26.29
CA ILE A 427 -8.48 -3.18 -27.27
C ILE A 427 -7.70 -2.60 -28.45
N ALA A 428 -6.65 -1.83 -28.17
CA ALA A 428 -5.82 -1.22 -29.21
C ALA A 428 -5.09 -2.24 -30.10
N ASP A 429 -4.85 -3.46 -29.60
CA ASP A 429 -4.27 -4.57 -30.37
C ASP A 429 -5.33 -5.51 -30.99
N GLY A 430 -6.63 -5.27 -30.76
CA GLY A 430 -7.74 -6.09 -31.27
C GLY A 430 -8.04 -7.37 -30.47
N GLN A 431 -7.43 -7.54 -29.29
CA GLN A 431 -7.61 -8.69 -28.41
C GLN A 431 -8.80 -8.49 -27.43
N LEU A 432 -10.02 -8.46 -27.98
CA LEU A 432 -11.21 -7.97 -27.28
C LEU A 432 -11.64 -8.83 -26.07
N GLU A 433 -11.50 -10.16 -26.15
CA GLU A 433 -11.85 -11.05 -25.03
C GLU A 433 -10.87 -10.94 -23.86
N GLN A 434 -9.58 -10.78 -24.17
CA GLN A 434 -8.52 -10.52 -23.20
C GLN A 434 -8.75 -9.16 -22.53
N ALA A 435 -9.14 -8.14 -23.29
CA ALA A 435 -9.53 -6.84 -22.75
C ALA A 435 -10.66 -6.96 -21.73
N ALA A 436 -11.73 -7.69 -22.09
CA ALA A 436 -12.85 -7.90 -21.19
C ALA A 436 -12.44 -8.66 -19.92
N SER A 437 -11.62 -9.72 -20.05
CA SER A 437 -11.11 -10.49 -18.92
C SER A 437 -10.26 -9.65 -17.94
N ALA A 438 -9.35 -8.82 -18.47
CA ALA A 438 -8.52 -7.93 -17.67
C ALA A 438 -9.36 -6.89 -16.91
N ALA A 439 -10.36 -6.30 -17.58
CA ALA A 439 -11.28 -5.34 -16.97
C ALA A 439 -12.14 -5.97 -15.86
N ARG A 440 -12.66 -7.18 -16.08
CA ARG A 440 -13.42 -7.93 -15.05
C ARG A 440 -12.56 -8.28 -13.84
N THR A 441 -11.27 -8.53 -14.03
CA THR A 441 -10.33 -8.76 -12.92
C THR A 441 -10.10 -7.50 -12.09
N ALA A 442 -10.12 -6.32 -12.71
CA ALA A 442 -9.94 -5.04 -12.02
C ALA A 442 -11.20 -4.56 -11.27
N LEU A 443 -12.38 -4.88 -11.79
CA LEU A 443 -13.66 -4.31 -11.33
C LEU A 443 -13.98 -4.52 -9.84
N PRO A 444 -13.80 -5.73 -9.24
CA PRO A 444 -14.08 -5.92 -7.82
C PRO A 444 -13.25 -5.02 -6.91
N VAL A 445 -11.97 -4.83 -7.25
CA VAL A 445 -11.05 -3.96 -6.49
C VAL A 445 -11.42 -2.48 -6.68
N ALA A 446 -11.84 -2.10 -7.88
CA ALA A 446 -12.31 -0.73 -8.15
C ALA A 446 -13.57 -0.40 -7.34
N ARG A 447 -14.50 -1.37 -7.20
CA ARG A 447 -15.73 -1.23 -6.41
C ARG A 447 -15.46 -1.18 -4.91
N SER A 448 -14.75 -2.17 -4.38
CA SER A 448 -14.49 -2.25 -2.94
C SER A 448 -13.58 -1.13 -2.44
N GLY A 449 -12.63 -0.68 -3.27
CA GLY A 449 -11.73 0.42 -2.94
C GLY A 449 -12.27 1.83 -3.22
N GLY A 450 -13.48 1.95 -3.78
CA GLY A 450 -14.15 3.25 -3.99
C GLY A 450 -13.43 4.24 -4.91
N SER A 451 -12.49 3.79 -5.76
CA SER A 451 -11.75 4.65 -6.68
C SER A 451 -12.60 4.94 -7.92
N MET A 452 -13.29 6.09 -7.91
CA MET A 452 -14.16 6.51 -9.01
C MET A 452 -13.38 6.66 -10.32
N ARG A 453 -12.11 7.03 -10.23
CA ARG A 453 -11.25 7.14 -11.39
C ARG A 453 -11.01 5.80 -12.09
N ILE A 454 -10.77 4.71 -11.35
CA ILE A 454 -10.63 3.36 -11.95
C ILE A 454 -11.97 2.88 -12.50
N ILE A 455 -13.07 3.16 -11.79
CA ILE A 455 -14.42 2.87 -12.28
C ILE A 455 -14.69 3.57 -13.62
N ASP A 456 -14.33 4.84 -13.77
CA ASP A 456 -14.49 5.57 -15.02
C ASP A 456 -13.63 5.01 -16.16
N GLU A 457 -12.40 4.58 -15.89
CA GLU A 457 -11.54 3.87 -16.86
C GLU A 457 -12.21 2.57 -17.33
N LEU A 458 -12.74 1.77 -16.40
CA LEU A 458 -13.45 0.52 -16.70
C LEU A 458 -14.78 0.76 -17.45
N LYS A 459 -15.52 1.81 -17.09
CA LYS A 459 -16.71 2.26 -17.84
C LYS A 459 -16.32 2.68 -19.26
N SER A 460 -15.15 3.27 -19.46
CA SER A 460 -14.64 3.56 -20.81
C SER A 460 -14.34 2.28 -21.60
N VAL A 461 -13.63 1.33 -21.00
CA VAL A 461 -13.39 0.01 -21.61
C VAL A 461 -14.69 -0.68 -21.99
N GLY A 462 -15.71 -0.63 -21.12
CA GLY A 462 -17.04 -1.15 -21.41
C GLY A 462 -17.70 -0.48 -22.62
N ARG A 463 -17.64 0.85 -22.73
CA ARG A 463 -18.18 1.57 -23.90
C ARG A 463 -17.47 1.19 -25.20
N ASP A 464 -16.14 1.06 -25.17
CA ASP A 464 -15.35 0.68 -26.35
C ASP A 464 -15.61 -0.77 -26.79
N LEU A 465 -15.94 -1.65 -25.84
CA LEU A 465 -16.28 -3.05 -26.10
C LEU A 465 -17.78 -3.27 -26.42
N ALA A 466 -18.66 -2.30 -26.17
CA ALA A 466 -20.11 -2.45 -26.36
C ALA A 466 -20.52 -2.93 -27.77
N PRO A 467 -19.88 -2.49 -28.88
CA PRO A 467 -20.15 -3.02 -30.23
C PRO A 467 -19.89 -4.52 -30.40
N TYR A 468 -19.15 -5.14 -29.47
CA TYR A 468 -18.71 -6.53 -29.51
C TYR A 468 -19.42 -7.42 -28.48
N ARG A 469 -20.60 -7.00 -28.00
CA ARG A 469 -21.43 -7.71 -27.00
C ARG A 469 -21.79 -9.17 -27.33
N GLN A 470 -21.58 -9.62 -28.56
CA GLN A 470 -21.74 -11.01 -28.97
C GLN A 470 -20.63 -11.93 -28.43
N LEU A 471 -19.46 -11.40 -28.08
CA LEU A 471 -18.38 -12.16 -27.47
C LEU A 471 -18.72 -12.43 -26.00
N HIS A 472 -18.58 -13.68 -25.56
CA HIS A 472 -19.02 -14.11 -24.22
C HIS A 472 -18.35 -13.30 -23.10
N ALA A 473 -17.02 -13.11 -23.18
CA ALA A 473 -16.27 -12.35 -22.19
C ALA A 473 -16.72 -10.87 -22.13
N VAL A 474 -17.03 -10.29 -23.29
CA VAL A 474 -17.51 -8.89 -23.39
C VAL A 474 -18.91 -8.76 -22.80
N ALA A 475 -19.84 -9.66 -23.14
CA ALA A 475 -21.18 -9.67 -22.56
C ALA A 475 -21.13 -9.76 -21.02
N ALA A 476 -20.25 -10.62 -20.49
CA ALA A 476 -20.04 -10.77 -19.05
C ALA A 476 -19.52 -9.46 -18.41
N LEU A 477 -18.54 -8.79 -19.01
CA LEU A 477 -18.06 -7.49 -18.51
C LEU A 477 -19.18 -6.44 -18.50
N LEU A 478 -19.94 -6.34 -19.60
CA LEU A 478 -21.01 -5.35 -19.71
C LEU A 478 -22.09 -5.60 -18.65
N GLY A 479 -22.46 -6.87 -18.42
CA GLY A 479 -23.35 -7.27 -17.33
C GLY A 479 -22.81 -6.87 -15.96
N ASP A 480 -21.54 -7.20 -15.69
CA ASP A 480 -20.88 -6.87 -14.44
C ASP A 480 -20.85 -5.34 -14.21
N LEU A 481 -20.61 -4.52 -15.25
CA LEU A 481 -20.60 -3.05 -15.18
C LEU A 481 -21.99 -2.45 -14.91
N THR A 482 -23.06 -3.09 -15.37
CA THR A 482 -24.45 -2.64 -15.14
C THR A 482 -25.01 -3.06 -13.79
N ASP A 483 -24.50 -4.15 -13.20
CA ASP A 483 -24.85 -4.57 -11.84
C ASP A 483 -24.15 -3.65 -10.82
N GLU A 484 -24.67 -2.43 -10.66
CA GLU A 484 -24.36 -1.54 -9.52
C GLU A 484 -25.14 -1.99 -8.27
N ARG A 485 -25.03 -3.26 -7.87
CA ARG A 485 -25.48 -3.64 -6.53
C ARG A 485 -24.43 -3.20 -5.51
N PRO A 486 -24.80 -2.32 -4.55
CA PRO A 486 -23.93 -1.93 -3.46
C PRO A 486 -23.54 -3.12 -2.56
#